data_AF-A0A954IQZ3-F1
#
_entry.id   AF-A0A954IQZ3-F1
#
_cell.length_a   1.000
_cell.length_b   1.000
_cell.length_c   1.000
_cell.angle_alpha   90.00
_cell.angle_beta   90.00
_cell.angle_gamma   90.00
#
_symmetry.space_group_name_H-M   'P 1'
#
loop_
_entity.id
_entity.type
_entity.pdbx_description
1 polymer ?
#
loop_
_entity_poly.entity_id
_entity_poly.type
_entity_poly.pdbx_seq_one_letter_code
_entity_poly.pdbx_strand_id
1 'polypeptide(L)'
;MSKHASAHSGSRFLCEALVCELNSIRPELSFHKAKEVCGYSYEPFTRFAYIYHYKSKPQIQIYFRSLLTSQLAKVTNTIEIIDRRHSSGWGQLYPASFYVTEPSTVSSVAAFLMEVAFPLSMARDHLISESGFNSEEVYVEGREVMRLHKLKERNPKVISRKKEKVLAETGGLLCEVCDFDFAKTYGEFGFGFAECHHRIPISQLCEEHRITLGELAIVCSNCHRMLHRQPSHTIDELSRIVQNCKDTLS
;
A
#
# COMPACT_ATOMS: atom_id res chain seq x y z
N MET A 1 -0.77 -16.65 -4.80
CA MET A 1 0.59 -16.75 -5.40
C MET A 1 1.43 -17.67 -4.53
N SER A 2 2.22 -18.58 -5.09
CA SER A 2 3.17 -19.35 -4.27
C SER A 2 4.58 -18.78 -4.39
N LYS A 3 5.30 -18.78 -3.26
CA LYS A 3 6.75 -18.58 -3.24
C LYS A 3 7.41 -19.52 -4.23
N HIS A 4 8.42 -19.04 -4.94
CA HIS A 4 9.24 -19.87 -5.83
C HIS A 4 9.73 -21.13 -5.11
N ALA A 5 10.25 -21.01 -3.88
CA ALA A 5 10.73 -22.14 -3.09
C ALA A 5 9.65 -23.17 -2.69
N SER A 6 8.38 -22.77 -2.59
CA SER A 6 7.26 -23.66 -2.23
C SER A 6 6.36 -24.02 -3.41
N ALA A 7 6.83 -23.75 -4.63
CA ALA A 7 6.14 -24.12 -5.85
C ALA A 7 6.41 -25.57 -6.26
N HIS A 8 5.54 -26.09 -7.13
CA HIS A 8 5.73 -27.39 -7.76
C HIS A 8 7.11 -27.48 -8.43
N SER A 9 7.78 -28.64 -8.37
CA SER A 9 9.12 -28.83 -8.96
C SER A 9 9.17 -28.43 -10.44
N GLY A 10 8.20 -28.86 -11.24
CA GLY A 10 8.08 -28.45 -12.65
C GLY A 10 7.84 -26.94 -12.84
N SER A 11 7.13 -26.27 -11.93
CA SER A 11 6.93 -24.81 -11.98
C SER A 11 8.24 -24.06 -11.72
N ARG A 12 9.04 -24.55 -10.75
CA ARG A 12 10.39 -24.01 -10.48
C ARG A 12 11.32 -24.22 -11.65
N PHE A 13 11.34 -25.43 -12.21
CA PHE A 13 12.17 -25.79 -13.35
C PHE A 13 11.90 -24.90 -14.56
N LEU A 14 10.62 -24.69 -14.92
CA LEU A 14 10.24 -23.79 -16.01
C LEU A 14 10.69 -22.35 -15.77
N CYS A 15 10.56 -21.85 -14.53
CA CYS A 15 11.04 -20.53 -14.17
C CYS A 15 12.57 -20.42 -14.29
N GLU A 16 13.31 -21.42 -13.82
CA GLU A 16 14.79 -21.43 -13.87
C GLU A 16 15.32 -21.57 -15.29
N ALA A 17 14.68 -22.42 -16.11
CA ALA A 17 15.02 -22.57 -17.52
C ALA A 17 14.79 -21.26 -18.29
N LEU A 18 13.63 -20.62 -18.09
CA LEU A 18 13.36 -19.31 -18.66
C LEU A 18 14.35 -18.25 -18.18
N VAL A 19 14.78 -18.35 -16.92
CA VAL A 19 15.74 -17.40 -16.37
C VAL A 19 17.11 -17.51 -17.02
N CYS A 20 17.55 -18.75 -17.23
CA CYS A 20 18.79 -19.05 -17.93
C CYS A 20 18.78 -18.47 -19.35
N GLU A 21 17.68 -18.68 -20.09
CA GLU A 21 17.52 -18.19 -21.46
C GLU A 21 17.47 -16.66 -21.54
N LEU A 22 16.71 -16.00 -20.65
CA LEU A 22 16.63 -14.54 -20.66
C LEU A 22 17.96 -13.88 -20.31
N ASN A 23 18.72 -14.46 -19.38
CA ASN A 23 20.04 -13.96 -19.01
C ASN A 23 21.08 -14.18 -20.12
N SER A 24 20.91 -15.20 -20.97
CA SER A 24 21.79 -15.41 -22.13
C SER A 24 21.52 -14.39 -23.24
N ILE A 25 20.26 -13.96 -23.40
CA ILE A 25 19.85 -12.98 -24.40
C ILE A 25 20.19 -11.54 -23.97
N ARG A 26 19.94 -11.19 -22.70
CA ARG A 26 20.16 -9.83 -22.14
C ARG A 26 20.67 -9.92 -20.69
N PRO A 27 21.99 -10.02 -20.45
CA PRO A 27 22.56 -10.16 -19.11
C PRO A 27 22.40 -8.91 -18.23
N GLU A 28 22.10 -7.75 -18.80
CA GLU A 28 21.84 -6.50 -18.08
C GLU A 28 20.46 -6.47 -17.38
N LEU A 29 19.61 -7.46 -17.63
CA LEU A 29 18.32 -7.56 -16.95
C LEU A 29 18.51 -8.10 -15.53
N SER A 30 17.81 -7.48 -14.58
CA SER A 30 17.78 -7.91 -13.19
C SER A 30 16.60 -8.85 -12.94
N PHE A 31 16.90 -10.07 -12.50
CA PHE A 31 15.90 -11.04 -12.06
C PHE A 31 15.72 -11.01 -10.54
N HIS A 32 14.48 -10.88 -10.08
CA HIS A 32 14.17 -10.83 -8.66
C HIS A 32 13.28 -12.01 -8.23
N LYS A 33 13.71 -12.73 -7.19
CA LYS A 33 12.90 -13.71 -6.47
C LYS A 33 12.30 -13.04 -5.22
N ALA A 34 11.06 -12.56 -5.29
CA ALA A 34 10.38 -11.94 -4.15
C ALA A 34 9.64 -13.00 -3.30
N LYS A 35 9.17 -12.58 -2.11
CA LYS A 35 8.39 -13.44 -1.19
C LYS A 35 7.10 -14.01 -1.80
N GLU A 36 6.61 -13.51 -2.92
CA GLU A 36 5.34 -13.97 -3.51
C GLU A 36 5.37 -14.14 -5.05
N VAL A 37 6.37 -13.56 -5.73
CA VAL A 37 6.49 -13.54 -7.20
C VAL A 37 7.95 -13.56 -7.64
N CYS A 38 8.20 -14.14 -8.81
CA CYS A 38 9.42 -13.88 -9.56
C CYS A 38 9.14 -12.82 -10.63
N GLY A 39 10.14 -12.08 -11.06
CA GLY A 39 9.94 -11.08 -12.11
C GLY A 39 11.23 -10.50 -12.64
N TYR A 40 11.12 -9.86 -13.79
CA TYR A 40 12.22 -9.26 -14.54
C TYR A 40 12.08 -7.75 -14.62
N SER A 41 13.17 -7.06 -14.32
CA SER A 41 13.26 -5.60 -14.42
C SER A 41 14.53 -5.16 -15.13
N TYR A 42 14.44 -3.96 -15.70
CA TYR A 42 15.58 -3.19 -16.16
C TYR A 42 15.76 -2.00 -15.23
N GLU A 43 16.97 -1.82 -14.71
CA GLU A 43 17.27 -0.69 -13.83
C GLU A 43 17.24 0.65 -14.61
N PRO A 44 16.76 1.74 -13.98
CA PRO A 44 16.52 1.84 -12.55
C PRO A 44 15.09 1.45 -12.09
N PHE A 45 14.06 1.31 -12.95
CA PHE A 45 12.68 1.16 -12.42
C PHE A 45 11.67 0.29 -13.18
N THR A 46 11.99 -0.32 -14.32
CA THR A 46 10.94 -0.92 -15.16
C THR A 46 10.88 -2.44 -15.04
N ARG A 47 9.93 -2.94 -14.26
CA ARG A 47 9.56 -4.36 -14.31
C ARG A 47 8.68 -4.62 -15.53
N PHE A 48 9.07 -5.54 -16.40
CA PHE A 48 8.35 -5.82 -17.65
C PHE A 48 7.63 -7.18 -17.68
N ALA A 49 8.03 -8.12 -16.81
CA ALA A 49 7.37 -9.42 -16.68
C ALA A 49 7.30 -9.92 -15.24
N TYR A 50 6.20 -10.59 -14.91
CA TYR A 50 5.97 -11.24 -13.62
C TYR A 50 5.65 -12.71 -13.83
N ILE A 51 6.29 -13.57 -13.05
CA ILE A 51 6.18 -15.01 -13.15
C ILE A 51 5.47 -15.55 -11.91
N TYR A 52 4.28 -16.07 -12.16
CA TYR A 52 3.43 -16.73 -11.18
C TYR A 52 3.69 -18.23 -11.15
N HIS A 53 3.87 -18.77 -9.96
CA HIS A 53 4.11 -20.19 -9.74
C HIS A 53 2.86 -20.90 -9.21
N TYR A 54 2.70 -22.16 -9.60
CA TYR A 54 1.64 -23.03 -9.09
C TYR A 54 2.21 -24.05 -8.11
N LYS A 55 1.46 -24.33 -7.02
CA LYS A 55 1.86 -25.34 -6.00
C LYS A 55 1.56 -26.77 -6.45
N SER A 56 0.48 -26.95 -7.20
CA SER A 56 -0.08 -28.26 -7.54
C SER A 56 0.09 -28.65 -9.01
N LYS A 57 0.63 -27.77 -9.86
CA LYS A 57 0.74 -27.98 -11.31
C LYS A 57 2.15 -27.64 -11.80
N PRO A 58 2.71 -28.40 -12.75
CA PRO A 58 4.01 -28.13 -13.38
C PRO A 58 3.89 -27.03 -14.44
N GLN A 59 3.39 -25.84 -14.06
CA GLN A 59 3.23 -24.72 -14.98
C GLN A 59 3.60 -23.40 -14.30
N ILE A 60 3.96 -22.41 -15.10
CA ILE A 60 4.05 -21.01 -14.68
C ILE A 60 3.06 -20.17 -15.50
N GLN A 61 2.67 -19.02 -14.96
CA GLN A 61 1.90 -18.03 -15.70
C GLN A 61 2.67 -16.72 -15.71
N ILE A 62 2.87 -16.15 -16.89
CA ILE A 62 3.66 -14.94 -17.05
C ILE A 62 2.73 -13.79 -17.40
N TYR A 63 2.84 -12.70 -16.65
CA TYR A 63 2.09 -11.47 -16.84
C TYR A 63 3.01 -10.39 -17.40
N PHE A 64 2.52 -9.63 -18.37
CA PHE A 64 3.30 -8.62 -19.09
C PHE A 64 2.42 -7.42 -19.48
N ARG A 65 3.06 -6.30 -19.82
CA ARG A 65 2.34 -5.11 -20.31
C ARG A 65 1.86 -5.36 -21.74
N SER A 66 0.63 -4.95 -22.05
CA SER A 66 0.10 -4.96 -23.41
C SER A 66 -0.68 -3.69 -23.68
N LEU A 67 -0.52 -3.11 -24.87
CA LEU A 67 -1.25 -1.92 -25.28
C LEU A 67 -2.52 -2.19 -26.09
N LEU A 68 -2.78 -3.40 -26.61
CA LEU A 68 -4.06 -3.81 -27.22
C LEU A 68 -4.00 -5.29 -27.65
N THR A 69 -5.05 -6.07 -27.37
CA THR A 69 -5.17 -7.50 -27.67
C THR A 69 -5.08 -7.82 -29.17
N SER A 70 -5.50 -6.88 -30.03
CA SER A 70 -5.54 -7.04 -31.49
C SER A 70 -4.16 -6.99 -32.18
N GLN A 71 -3.17 -6.34 -31.58
CA GLN A 71 -1.80 -6.30 -32.11
C GLN A 71 -0.98 -7.54 -31.70
N LEU A 72 -1.27 -8.12 -30.53
CA LEU A 72 -0.58 -9.30 -30.00
C LEU A 72 -0.92 -10.59 -30.75
N ALA A 73 -2.16 -10.73 -31.25
CA ALA A 73 -2.59 -11.90 -32.02
C ALA A 73 -1.83 -12.09 -33.35
N LYS A 74 -1.05 -11.09 -33.78
CA LYS A 74 -0.20 -11.16 -34.98
C LYS A 74 1.25 -11.57 -34.71
N VAL A 75 1.68 -11.66 -33.44
CA VAL A 75 3.11 -11.76 -33.09
C VAL A 75 3.57 -13.18 -32.78
N THR A 76 2.70 -14.12 -32.38
CA THR A 76 3.12 -15.52 -32.17
C THR A 76 2.02 -16.53 -32.52
N ASN A 77 2.35 -17.56 -33.32
CA ASN A 77 1.46 -18.69 -33.62
C ASN A 77 1.47 -19.79 -32.53
N THR A 78 2.24 -19.60 -31.46
CA THR A 78 2.58 -20.66 -30.48
C THR A 78 2.18 -20.35 -29.03
N ILE A 79 1.73 -19.13 -28.71
CA ILE A 79 1.40 -18.74 -27.33
C ILE A 79 -0.01 -18.16 -27.29
N GLU A 80 -0.90 -18.81 -26.53
CA GLU A 80 -2.25 -18.31 -26.32
C GLU A 80 -2.26 -17.22 -25.24
N ILE A 81 -2.55 -15.98 -25.64
CA ILE A 81 -2.55 -14.82 -24.74
C ILE A 81 -3.94 -14.65 -24.11
N ILE A 82 -3.94 -14.51 -22.80
CA ILE A 82 -5.08 -14.28 -21.95
C ILE A 82 -5.10 -12.80 -21.53
N ASP A 83 -6.13 -12.06 -21.95
CA ASP A 83 -6.38 -10.68 -21.53
C ASP A 83 -7.37 -10.64 -20.37
N ARG A 84 -6.93 -10.10 -19.23
CA ARG A 84 -7.75 -9.87 -18.04
C ARG A 84 -7.73 -8.38 -17.73
N ARG A 85 -8.72 -7.66 -18.23
CA ARG A 85 -8.95 -6.26 -17.84
C ARG A 85 -9.42 -6.21 -16.40
N HIS A 86 -8.50 -5.87 -15.50
CA HIS A 86 -8.81 -5.62 -14.10
C HIS A 86 -9.30 -4.19 -13.89
N SER A 87 -10.29 -4.01 -13.01
CA SER A 87 -10.85 -2.69 -12.68
C SER A 87 -9.96 -1.83 -11.78
N SER A 88 -8.93 -2.41 -11.14
CA SER A 88 -8.01 -1.72 -10.22
C SER A 88 -6.79 -2.57 -9.85
N GLY A 89 -5.69 -1.95 -9.43
CA GLY A 89 -4.50 -2.59 -8.83
C GLY A 89 -3.42 -3.01 -9.84
N TRP A 90 -2.47 -3.86 -9.42
CA TRP A 90 -1.33 -4.28 -10.27
C TRP A 90 -1.77 -4.93 -11.60
N GLY A 91 -2.93 -5.59 -11.63
CA GLY A 91 -3.51 -6.18 -12.85
C GLY A 91 -3.98 -5.16 -13.90
N GLN A 92 -4.12 -3.87 -13.56
CA GLN A 92 -4.37 -2.81 -14.54
C GLN A 92 -3.12 -2.50 -15.37
N LEU A 93 -1.93 -2.66 -14.78
CA LEU A 93 -0.66 -2.38 -15.43
C LEU A 93 -0.15 -3.55 -16.29
N TYR A 94 -0.55 -4.78 -15.97
CA TYR A 94 -0.14 -6.01 -16.66
C TYR A 94 -1.36 -6.86 -17.02
N PRO A 95 -2.22 -6.39 -17.94
CA PRO A 95 -3.51 -7.01 -18.25
C PRO A 95 -3.37 -8.33 -19.03
N ALA A 96 -2.23 -8.54 -19.70
CA ALA A 96 -2.00 -9.72 -20.53
C ALA A 96 -1.17 -10.76 -19.78
N SER A 97 -1.52 -12.03 -19.99
CA SER A 97 -0.76 -13.17 -19.47
C SER A 97 -0.82 -14.38 -20.38
N PHE A 98 0.06 -15.34 -20.20
CA PHE A 98 -0.03 -16.66 -20.84
C PHE A 98 0.55 -17.73 -19.92
N TYR A 99 0.22 -18.99 -20.20
CA TYR A 99 0.75 -20.15 -19.48
C TYR A 99 1.98 -20.71 -20.19
N VAL A 100 2.94 -21.18 -19.40
CA VAL A 100 4.05 -22.02 -19.87
C VAL A 100 3.94 -23.35 -19.15
N THR A 101 3.75 -24.41 -19.92
CA THR A 101 3.53 -25.77 -19.42
C THR A 101 4.65 -26.73 -19.83
N GLU A 102 5.38 -26.40 -20.89
CA GLU A 102 6.39 -27.29 -21.48
C GLU A 102 7.75 -26.61 -21.63
N PRO A 103 8.86 -27.27 -21.25
CA PRO A 103 10.21 -26.71 -21.40
C PRO A 103 10.60 -26.37 -22.84
N SER A 104 10.06 -27.10 -23.83
CA SER A 104 10.27 -26.86 -25.26
C SER A 104 9.87 -25.46 -25.72
N THR A 105 8.94 -24.82 -25.01
CA THR A 105 8.42 -23.49 -25.35
C THR A 105 9.25 -22.33 -24.78
N VAL A 106 10.23 -22.63 -23.90
CA VAL A 106 10.99 -21.61 -23.15
C VAL A 106 11.69 -20.61 -24.06
N SER A 107 12.36 -21.06 -25.12
CA SER A 107 13.06 -20.15 -26.05
C SER A 107 12.09 -19.23 -26.80
N SER A 108 10.94 -19.73 -27.25
CA SER A 108 9.91 -18.90 -27.89
C SER A 108 9.30 -17.89 -26.91
N VAL A 109 9.10 -18.29 -25.66
CA VAL A 109 8.64 -17.40 -24.59
C VAL A 109 9.67 -16.31 -24.29
N ALA A 110 10.95 -16.68 -24.21
CA ALA A 110 12.03 -15.72 -23.98
C ALA A 110 12.13 -14.69 -25.12
N ALA A 111 12.10 -15.14 -26.37
CA ALA A 111 12.07 -14.27 -27.54
C ALA A 111 10.87 -13.31 -27.49
N PHE A 112 9.67 -13.82 -27.22
CA PHE A 112 8.47 -13.00 -27.07
C PHE A 112 8.63 -11.92 -25.98
N LEU A 113 9.17 -12.29 -24.82
CA LEU A 113 9.37 -11.34 -23.73
C LEU A 113 10.36 -10.23 -24.10
N MET A 114 11.39 -10.56 -24.89
CA MET A 114 12.42 -9.60 -25.33
C MET A 114 11.97 -8.73 -26.50
N GLU A 115 11.25 -9.28 -27.46
CA GLU A 115 10.85 -8.58 -28.69
C GLU A 115 9.55 -7.79 -28.52
N VAL A 116 8.70 -8.20 -27.58
CA VAL A 116 7.36 -7.63 -27.41
C VAL A 116 7.19 -7.01 -26.04
N ALA A 117 7.29 -7.80 -24.98
CA ALA A 117 6.94 -7.33 -23.63
C ALA A 117 7.91 -6.25 -23.11
N PHE A 118 9.20 -6.41 -23.39
CA PHE A 118 10.23 -5.47 -22.96
C PHE A 118 10.14 -4.10 -23.67
N PRO A 119 10.08 -4.00 -25.00
CA PRO A 119 9.90 -2.72 -25.70
C PRO A 119 8.62 -1.97 -25.30
N LEU A 120 7.49 -2.70 -25.12
CA LEU A 120 6.25 -2.09 -24.64
C LEU A 120 6.40 -1.47 -23.25
N SER A 121 7.24 -2.07 -22.40
CA SER A 121 7.49 -1.56 -21.07
C SER A 121 8.41 -0.33 -21.10
N MET A 122 9.42 -0.32 -21.99
CA MET A 122 10.33 0.82 -22.19
C MET A 122 9.66 2.02 -22.83
N ALA A 123 8.82 1.82 -23.85
CA ALA A 123 8.13 2.91 -24.55
C ALA A 123 7.24 3.74 -23.62
N ARG A 124 6.63 3.11 -22.61
CA ARG A 124 5.87 3.82 -21.57
C ARG A 124 6.76 4.70 -20.70
N ASP A 125 7.90 4.19 -20.25
CA ASP A 125 8.79 4.96 -19.39
C ASP A 125 9.42 6.14 -20.15
N HIS A 126 9.66 5.97 -21.46
CA HIS A 126 10.10 7.06 -22.33
C HIS A 126 9.02 8.14 -22.53
N LEU A 127 7.77 7.73 -22.79
CA LEU A 127 6.62 8.66 -22.87
C LEU A 127 6.42 9.44 -21.56
N ILE A 128 6.64 8.82 -20.41
CA ILE A 128 6.58 9.48 -19.08
C ILE A 128 7.75 10.47 -18.90
N SER A 129 8.94 10.17 -19.45
CA SER A 129 10.12 11.03 -19.33
C SER A 129 10.13 12.23 -20.29
N GLU A 130 9.58 12.09 -21.49
CA GLU A 130 9.51 13.17 -22.50
C GLU A 130 8.31 14.09 -22.27
N SER A 131 7.22 13.58 -21.71
CA SER A 131 6.15 14.43 -21.20
C SER A 131 6.56 14.97 -19.84
N GLY A 132 7.27 16.10 -19.81
CA GLY A 132 7.38 16.98 -18.63
C GLY A 132 6.02 17.58 -18.25
N PHE A 133 5.00 16.73 -18.11
CA PHE A 133 3.62 17.08 -17.88
C PHE A 133 3.37 16.91 -16.38
N ASN A 134 3.18 18.03 -15.72
CA ASN A 134 2.44 18.14 -14.48
C ASN A 134 1.00 17.67 -14.75
N SER A 135 0.79 16.36 -14.94
CA SER A 135 -0.55 15.80 -14.82
C SER A 135 -0.83 15.80 -13.33
N GLU A 136 -1.66 16.72 -12.84
CA GLU A 136 -2.35 16.46 -11.59
C GLU A 136 -2.91 15.05 -11.69
N GLU A 137 -2.40 14.13 -10.87
CA GLU A 137 -2.84 12.75 -10.89
C GLU A 137 -4.34 12.76 -10.59
N VAL A 138 -5.16 12.57 -11.63
CA VAL A 138 -6.62 12.62 -11.49
C VAL A 138 -7.08 11.30 -10.88
N TYR A 139 -7.35 11.33 -9.58
CA TYR A 139 -7.93 10.23 -8.84
C TYR A 139 -9.46 10.34 -8.84
N VAL A 140 -10.15 9.26 -9.21
CA VAL A 140 -11.60 9.17 -9.05
C VAL A 140 -11.89 8.67 -7.64
N GLU A 141 -12.24 9.60 -6.76
CA GLU A 141 -12.69 9.34 -5.39
C GLU A 141 -14.23 9.47 -5.28
N GLY A 142 -14.84 9.03 -4.16
CA GLY A 142 -16.28 9.19 -3.93
C GLY A 142 -17.18 8.01 -4.28
N ARG A 143 -16.62 6.84 -4.64
CA ARG A 143 -17.40 5.60 -4.74
C ARG A 143 -17.98 5.26 -3.36
N GLU A 144 -19.30 5.11 -3.28
CA GLU A 144 -19.96 4.62 -2.07
C GLU A 144 -19.58 3.16 -1.80
N VAL A 145 -19.05 2.90 -0.61
CA VAL A 145 -18.67 1.57 -0.14
C VAL A 145 -19.33 1.33 1.19
N MET A 146 -20.19 0.31 1.25
CA MET A 146 -20.81 -0.11 2.51
C MET A 146 -19.76 -0.79 3.41
N ARG A 147 -19.68 -0.33 4.67
CA ARG A 147 -18.81 -0.88 5.70
C ARG A 147 -19.66 -1.37 6.87
N LEU A 148 -19.60 -2.67 7.17
CA LEU A 148 -20.21 -3.23 8.37
C LEU A 148 -19.44 -2.71 9.59
N HIS A 149 -20.07 -1.88 10.43
CA HIS A 149 -19.43 -1.31 11.62
C HIS A 149 -20.17 -1.79 12.88
N LYS A 150 -19.44 -2.45 13.79
CA LYS A 150 -19.89 -2.69 15.17
C LYS A 150 -19.15 -1.70 16.05
N LEU A 151 -19.84 -0.71 16.58
CA LEU A 151 -19.27 0.31 17.45
C LEU A 151 -19.73 0.09 18.89
N LYS A 152 -18.84 0.33 19.85
CA LYS A 152 -19.22 0.49 21.26
C LYS A 152 -19.73 1.91 21.46
N GLU A 153 -20.81 2.05 22.22
CA GLU A 153 -21.40 3.35 22.56
C GLU A 153 -20.38 4.24 23.29
N ARG A 154 -20.39 5.54 22.97
CA ARG A 154 -19.60 6.56 23.67
C ARG A 154 -20.55 7.63 24.18
N ASN A 155 -20.49 7.94 25.46
CA ASN A 155 -21.35 8.97 26.05
C ASN A 155 -20.74 10.37 25.81
N PRO A 156 -21.34 11.21 24.94
CA PRO A 156 -20.78 12.53 24.60
C PRO A 156 -20.79 13.50 25.80
N LYS A 157 -21.67 13.29 26.79
CA LYS A 157 -21.75 14.16 27.98
C LYS A 157 -20.45 14.15 28.78
N VAL A 158 -19.75 13.01 28.81
CA VAL A 158 -18.47 12.87 29.53
C VAL A 158 -17.38 13.73 28.86
N ILE A 159 -17.41 13.83 27.53
CA ILE A 159 -16.49 14.65 26.73
C ILE A 159 -16.73 16.13 27.03
N SER A 160 -17.98 16.60 26.91
CA SER A 160 -18.32 18.01 27.18
C SER A 160 -17.96 18.41 28.61
N ARG A 161 -18.31 17.57 29.58
CA ARG A 161 -18.02 17.84 31.00
C ARG A 161 -16.52 17.86 31.30
N LYS A 162 -15.71 17.04 30.62
CA LYS A 162 -14.25 17.09 30.73
C LYS A 162 -13.71 18.42 30.22
N LYS A 163 -14.15 18.87 29.03
CA LYS A 163 -13.71 20.14 28.44
C LYS A 163 -14.11 21.33 29.30
N GLU A 164 -15.37 21.39 29.74
CA GLU A 164 -15.88 22.45 30.63
C GLU A 164 -15.07 22.53 31.92
N LYS A 165 -14.79 21.38 32.54
CA LYS A 165 -13.97 21.32 33.75
C LYS A 165 -12.55 21.86 33.52
N VAL A 166 -11.86 21.39 32.50
CA VAL A 166 -10.48 21.83 32.19
C VAL A 166 -10.44 23.31 31.82
N LEU A 167 -11.41 23.78 31.04
CA LEU A 167 -11.51 25.18 30.67
C LEU A 167 -11.76 26.08 31.89
N ALA A 168 -12.63 25.65 32.81
CA ALA A 168 -12.88 26.38 34.06
C ALA A 168 -11.66 26.40 34.99
N GLU A 169 -10.88 25.32 35.04
CA GLU A 169 -9.71 25.19 35.91
C GLU A 169 -8.47 25.90 35.36
N THR A 170 -8.26 25.91 34.04
CA THR A 170 -7.00 26.36 33.41
C THR A 170 -7.16 27.57 32.49
N GLY A 171 -8.40 27.95 32.16
CA GLY A 171 -8.69 29.02 31.20
C GLY A 171 -8.48 28.64 29.73
N GLY A 172 -8.05 27.41 29.43
CA GLY A 172 -7.78 26.94 28.07
C GLY A 172 -7.95 25.44 27.91
N LEU A 173 -7.78 24.95 26.68
CA LEU A 173 -7.79 23.52 26.36
C LEU A 173 -6.47 23.13 25.70
N LEU A 174 -5.40 23.11 26.50
CA LEU A 174 -4.07 22.74 26.05
C LEU A 174 -3.97 21.23 25.84
N CYS A 175 -3.31 20.83 24.76
CA CYS A 175 -2.99 19.43 24.51
C CYS A 175 -2.02 18.90 25.55
N GLU A 176 -2.40 17.84 26.27
CA GLU A 176 -1.58 17.17 27.30
C GLU A 176 -0.32 16.47 26.75
N VAL A 177 -0.10 16.48 25.43
CA VAL A 177 1.06 15.86 24.76
C VAL A 177 2.07 16.89 24.28
N CYS A 178 1.60 17.98 23.65
CA CYS A 178 2.45 18.92 22.92
C CYS A 178 2.22 20.40 23.27
N ASP A 179 1.32 20.67 24.22
CA ASP A 179 0.90 22.00 24.70
C ASP A 179 0.20 22.89 23.65
N PHE A 180 -0.17 22.31 22.50
CA PHE A 180 -0.91 23.02 21.47
C PHE A 180 -2.29 23.48 21.97
N ASP A 181 -2.64 24.73 21.69
CA ASP A 181 -3.91 25.36 22.08
C ASP A 181 -4.58 25.96 20.83
N PHE A 182 -5.74 25.40 20.46
CA PHE A 182 -6.49 25.86 19.30
C PHE A 182 -6.98 27.29 19.44
N ALA A 183 -7.40 27.73 20.62
CA ALA A 183 -7.88 29.09 20.81
C ALA A 183 -6.75 30.11 20.65
N LYS A 184 -5.53 29.77 21.10
CA LYS A 184 -4.35 30.61 20.90
C LYS A 184 -3.89 30.65 19.44
N THR A 185 -3.94 29.53 18.73
CA THR A 185 -3.46 29.46 17.33
C THR A 185 -4.50 29.95 16.31
N TYR A 186 -5.78 29.65 16.51
CA TYR A 186 -6.86 29.92 15.56
C TYR A 186 -7.88 30.96 16.04
N GLY A 187 -7.66 31.56 17.22
CA GLY A 187 -8.58 32.54 17.80
C GLY A 187 -9.93 31.92 18.15
N GLU A 188 -11.01 32.69 17.94
CA GLU A 188 -12.38 32.27 18.24
C GLU A 188 -12.77 30.97 17.53
N PHE A 189 -12.29 30.75 16.30
CA PHE A 189 -12.58 29.53 15.54
C PHE A 189 -12.05 28.26 16.22
N GLY A 190 -10.97 28.38 16.99
CA GLY A 190 -10.38 27.26 17.73
C GLY A 190 -10.95 27.05 19.14
N PHE A 191 -11.82 27.94 19.62
CA PHE A 191 -12.33 27.88 20.98
C PHE A 191 -13.14 26.59 21.23
N GLY A 192 -12.79 25.84 22.28
CA GLY A 192 -13.47 24.59 22.64
C GLY A 192 -13.15 23.37 21.76
N PHE A 193 -12.34 23.53 20.70
CA PHE A 193 -12.19 22.53 19.65
C PHE A 193 -11.46 21.24 20.08
N ALA A 194 -10.45 21.35 20.98
CA ALA A 194 -9.57 20.25 21.39
C ALA A 194 -10.31 18.91 21.64
N GLU A 195 -9.70 17.78 21.31
CA GLU A 195 -10.35 16.47 21.34
C GLU A 195 -10.11 15.77 22.69
N CYS A 196 -10.98 14.81 23.06
CA CYS A 196 -10.81 13.98 24.25
C CYS A 196 -10.38 12.56 23.86
N HIS A 197 -9.28 12.08 24.41
CA HIS A 197 -8.77 10.72 24.25
C HIS A 197 -8.97 9.90 25.53
N HIS A 198 -9.36 8.63 25.39
CA HIS A 198 -9.43 7.73 26.55
C HIS A 198 -8.05 7.16 26.82
N ARG A 199 -7.50 7.37 28.03
CA ARG A 199 -6.20 6.83 28.44
C ARG A 199 -6.16 5.30 28.40
N ILE A 200 -7.32 4.66 28.65
CA ILE A 200 -7.53 3.22 28.44
C ILE A 200 -8.47 3.05 27.23
N PRO A 201 -8.03 2.42 26.13
CA PRO A 201 -8.86 2.23 24.95
C PRO A 201 -10.15 1.46 25.25
N ILE A 202 -11.31 2.00 24.85
CA ILE A 202 -12.63 1.35 25.04
C ILE A 202 -12.69 -0.05 24.39
N SER A 203 -11.88 -0.29 23.35
CA SER A 203 -11.75 -1.61 22.73
C SER A 203 -11.24 -2.68 23.70
N GLN A 204 -10.43 -2.32 24.68
CA GLN A 204 -9.86 -3.21 25.70
C GLN A 204 -10.81 -3.48 26.87
N LEU A 205 -11.88 -2.69 27.04
CA LEU A 205 -12.87 -2.89 28.11
C LEU A 205 -13.85 -4.02 27.72
N CYS A 206 -13.92 -5.09 28.49
CA CYS A 206 -14.74 -6.27 28.14
C CYS A 206 -16.25 -6.06 28.28
N GLU A 207 -16.70 -5.17 29.17
CA GLU A 207 -18.12 -4.94 29.52
C GLU A 207 -18.42 -3.44 29.70
N GLU A 208 -19.67 -3.10 30.01
CA GLU A 208 -20.06 -1.74 30.42
C GLU A 208 -19.16 -1.27 31.59
N HIS A 209 -18.48 -0.15 31.40
CA HIS A 209 -17.48 0.34 32.34
C HIS A 209 -17.82 1.76 32.79
N ARG A 210 -17.70 2.01 34.09
CA ARG A 210 -17.82 3.36 34.65
C ARG A 210 -16.55 4.12 34.35
N ILE A 211 -16.67 5.24 33.65
CA ILE A 211 -15.55 6.13 33.35
C ILE A 211 -15.60 7.40 34.20
N THR A 212 -14.43 7.87 34.59
CA THR A 212 -14.22 9.15 35.27
C THR A 212 -13.59 10.17 34.33
N LEU A 213 -13.74 11.47 34.64
CA LEU A 213 -13.11 12.54 33.84
C LEU A 213 -11.57 12.49 33.87
N GLY A 214 -10.97 11.83 34.87
CA GLY A 214 -9.52 11.65 34.97
C GLY A 214 -8.96 10.67 33.94
N GLU A 215 -9.78 9.77 33.43
CA GLU A 215 -9.41 8.78 32.41
C GLU A 215 -9.47 9.34 30.98
N LEU A 216 -9.89 10.60 30.84
CA LEU A 216 -9.86 11.34 29.60
C LEU A 216 -8.69 12.33 29.60
N ALA A 217 -8.00 12.41 28.47
CA ALA A 217 -6.96 13.40 28.20
C ALA A 217 -7.43 14.40 27.13
N ILE A 218 -7.16 15.68 27.32
CA ILE A 218 -7.32 16.71 26.29
C ILE A 218 -6.14 16.62 25.32
N VAL A 219 -6.41 16.45 24.03
CA VAL A 219 -5.39 16.31 22.98
C VAL A 219 -5.75 17.10 21.73
N CYS A 220 -4.75 17.53 20.97
CA CYS A 220 -5.00 18.12 19.66
C CYS A 220 -5.29 17.04 18.61
N SER A 221 -5.89 17.42 17.48
CA SER A 221 -6.24 16.49 16.40
C SER A 221 -5.04 15.68 15.89
N ASN A 222 -3.86 16.29 15.83
CA ASN A 222 -2.63 15.62 15.38
C ASN A 222 -2.18 14.56 16.40
N CYS A 223 -2.07 14.93 17.68
CA CYS A 223 -1.70 13.99 18.74
C CYS A 223 -2.74 12.89 18.90
N HIS A 224 -4.04 13.22 18.78
CA HIS A 224 -5.09 12.21 18.84
C HIS A 224 -4.93 11.17 17.74
N ARG A 225 -4.60 11.58 16.50
CA ARG A 225 -4.32 10.66 15.40
C ARG A 225 -3.07 9.81 15.67
N MET A 226 -2.03 10.38 16.27
CA MET A 226 -0.81 9.62 16.60
C MET A 226 -1.05 8.59 17.70
N LEU A 227 -1.89 8.88 18.71
CA LEU A 227 -2.25 7.92 19.76
C LEU A 227 -2.99 6.68 19.22
N HIS A 228 -3.74 6.82 18.12
CA HIS A 228 -4.43 5.71 17.46
C HIS A 228 -3.57 4.97 16.42
N ARG A 229 -2.37 5.48 16.10
CA ARG A 229 -1.44 4.81 15.17
C ARG A 229 -0.86 3.56 15.84
N GLN A 230 -0.62 2.50 15.07
CA GLN A 230 -0.05 1.25 15.58
C GLN A 230 1.48 1.20 15.35
N PRO A 231 2.29 0.76 16.34
CA PRO A 231 1.88 0.39 17.71
C PRO A 231 1.36 1.61 18.50
N SER A 232 0.30 1.41 19.30
CA SER A 232 -0.31 2.49 20.09
C SER A 232 0.60 2.94 21.23
N HIS A 233 0.63 4.24 21.49
CA HIS A 233 1.39 4.84 22.58
C HIS A 233 0.44 5.42 23.63
N THR A 234 0.88 5.43 24.89
CA THR A 234 0.24 6.23 25.95
C THR A 234 0.49 7.72 25.75
N ILE A 235 -0.29 8.56 26.44
CA ILE A 235 -0.09 10.02 26.46
C ILE A 235 1.35 10.36 26.85
N ASP A 236 1.87 9.72 27.90
CA ASP A 236 3.18 10.03 28.46
C ASP A 236 4.31 9.57 27.53
N GLU A 237 4.16 8.41 26.88
CA GLU A 237 5.11 7.93 25.86
C GLU A 237 5.15 8.87 24.66
N LEU A 238 3.98 9.27 24.14
CA LEU A 238 3.93 10.18 23.00
C LEU A 238 4.48 11.58 23.36
N SER A 239 4.20 12.05 24.58
CA SER A 239 4.74 13.31 25.09
C SER A 239 6.27 13.28 25.11
N ARG A 240 6.88 12.19 25.60
CA ARG A 240 8.35 12.02 25.56
C ARG A 240 8.90 12.02 24.15
N ILE A 241 8.25 11.34 23.21
CA ILE A 241 8.67 11.32 21.80
C ILE A 241 8.67 12.74 21.23
N VAL A 242 7.59 13.48 21.43
CA VAL A 242 7.45 14.85 20.94
C VAL A 242 8.51 15.76 21.56
N GLN A 243 8.75 15.64 22.86
CA GLN A 243 9.74 16.49 23.54
C GLN A 243 11.17 16.22 23.08
N ASN A 244 11.57 14.94 22.98
CA ASN A 244 12.90 14.58 22.47
C ASN A 244 13.15 15.12 21.06
N CYS A 245 12.12 15.12 20.20
CA CYS A 245 12.23 15.67 18.85
C CYS A 245 12.31 17.19 18.84
N LYS A 246 11.62 17.89 19.75
CA LYS A 246 11.75 19.35 19.91
C LYS A 246 13.17 19.73 20.33
N ASP A 247 13.73 19.02 21.31
CA ASP A 247 15.06 19.30 21.86
C ASP A 247 16.20 19.02 20.86
N THR A 248 15.96 18.17 19.85
CA THR A 248 16.94 17.87 18.78
C THR A 248 16.92 18.93 17.66
N LEU A 249 15.86 19.74 17.58
CA LEU A 249 15.64 20.75 16.54
C LEU A 249 15.93 22.19 16.99
N SER A 250 16.18 22.38 18.29
CA SER A 250 16.54 23.65 18.94
C SER A 250 18.03 23.72 19.24
#